data_AF-A0A2V6DKH5-F1
#
_entry.id   AF-A0A2V6DKH5-F1
#
_cell.length_a   1.000
_cell.length_b   1.000
_cell.length_c   1.000
_cell.angle_alpha   90.00
_cell.angle_beta   90.00
_cell.angle_gamma   90.00
#
_symmetry.space_group_name_H-M   'P 1'
#
loop_
_entity.id
_entity.type
_entity.pdbx_description
1 polymer ?
#
loop_
_entity_poly.entity_id
_entity_poly.type
_entity_poly.pdbx_seq_one_letter_code
_entity_poly.pdbx_strand_id
1 'polypeptide(L)'
;FGISYYSADVFTERNIFHLDWSGGAPPESYFKDDKFTIKWGQNWGIPVYNWPAMRAQDFAWWRQRVRGVSRIFHIFRIDHVLGFYRIYAFPWRPKRNAEFLPLTHAQMLEKTGGRSPHFAPRDDETAENCEANKREGEEYLRMVLAESGATRVVGEDLGTVPRYVRPSLQSLGIAGFKIPQWEFLDGRMTPGNEFERLSVATYATHDHKPIRELWREMFDEKSPTREQAREDLLKIAQFAGIAPQEGLEYERAVYPAIMSALFNSNSWIAIVMITDLLARKDRFNVPGTAATTNWTRRLPKTISQMRESHSVRRKMRLITELLEKSGRVRDSSS
;
A
#
# COMPACT_ATOMS: atom_id res chain seq x y z
N PHE A 1 -3.56 0.62 -10.09
CA PHE A 1 -4.70 -0.17 -9.64
C PHE A 1 -5.95 -0.02 -10.51
N GLY A 2 -6.75 1.05 -10.39
CA GLY A 2 -8.04 1.20 -11.07
C GLY A 2 -8.28 2.58 -11.72
N ILE A 3 -9.52 2.85 -12.10
CA ILE A 3 -10.03 4.14 -12.59
C ILE A 3 -11.42 4.41 -11.99
N SER A 4 -11.87 5.66 -12.00
CA SER A 4 -13.25 5.98 -11.61
C SER A 4 -14.24 5.37 -12.60
N TYR A 5 -15.36 4.85 -12.11
CA TYR A 5 -16.48 4.43 -12.96
C TYR A 5 -17.00 5.54 -13.88
N TYR A 6 -16.86 6.80 -13.45
CA TYR A 6 -17.30 7.98 -14.21
C TYR A 6 -16.16 8.65 -15.00
N SER A 7 -15.03 7.95 -15.19
CA SER A 7 -13.90 8.49 -15.94
C SER A 7 -14.15 8.50 -17.45
N ALA A 8 -13.41 9.35 -18.17
CA ALA A 8 -13.40 9.37 -19.62
C ALA A 8 -13.05 8.00 -20.21
N ASP A 9 -12.09 7.28 -19.62
CA ASP A 9 -11.71 5.91 -20.02
C ASP A 9 -12.90 4.94 -19.97
N VAL A 10 -13.68 4.93 -18.89
CA VAL A 10 -14.87 4.07 -18.80
C VAL A 10 -15.94 4.50 -19.81
N PHE A 11 -16.06 5.80 -20.06
CA PHE A 11 -17.02 6.31 -21.03
C PHE A 11 -16.68 5.86 -22.45
N THR A 12 -15.41 5.94 -22.86
CA THR A 12 -14.97 5.62 -24.23
C THR A 12 -14.72 4.12 -24.45
N GLU A 13 -14.20 3.41 -23.44
CA GLU A 13 -13.77 2.01 -23.55
C GLU A 13 -14.66 1.08 -22.69
N ARG A 14 -15.98 1.18 -22.80
CA ARG A 14 -16.91 0.44 -21.90
C ARG A 14 -16.71 -1.07 -21.90
N ASN A 15 -16.33 -1.65 -23.03
CA ASN A 15 -16.22 -3.09 -23.25
C ASN A 15 -15.05 -3.74 -22.48
N ILE A 16 -14.00 -2.98 -22.13
CA ILE A 16 -12.85 -3.51 -21.38
C ILE A 16 -13.09 -3.53 -19.85
N PHE A 17 -14.32 -3.22 -19.40
CA PHE A 17 -14.69 -3.18 -18.00
C PHE A 17 -15.98 -3.97 -17.72
N HIS A 18 -16.00 -4.68 -16.60
CA HIS A 18 -17.23 -5.22 -16.00
C HIS A 18 -17.87 -4.14 -15.13
N LEU A 19 -18.91 -3.49 -15.65
CA LEU A 19 -19.56 -2.34 -15.03
C LEU A 19 -20.57 -2.71 -13.93
N ASP A 20 -20.91 -3.99 -13.79
CA ASP A 20 -21.83 -4.47 -12.74
C ASP A 20 -21.11 -4.87 -11.45
N TRP A 21 -19.78 -4.73 -11.43
CA TRP A 21 -18.92 -5.05 -10.30
C TRP A 21 -18.09 -3.84 -9.90
N SER A 22 -17.95 -3.63 -8.60
CA SER A 22 -17.09 -2.59 -8.01
C SER A 22 -15.94 -3.24 -7.26
N GLY A 23 -14.72 -3.04 -7.76
CA GLY A 23 -13.50 -3.51 -7.12
C GLY A 23 -13.28 -2.90 -5.74
N GLY A 24 -12.62 -3.66 -4.88
CA GLY A 24 -12.48 -3.44 -3.46
C GLY A 24 -11.49 -4.39 -2.79
N ALA A 25 -11.53 -4.41 -1.46
CA ALA A 25 -10.83 -5.35 -0.60
C ALA A 25 -11.82 -6.10 0.31
N PRO A 26 -11.53 -7.35 0.71
CA PRO A 26 -12.36 -8.07 1.67
C PRO A 26 -12.35 -7.38 3.06
N PRO A 27 -13.24 -7.78 3.98
CA PRO A 27 -13.15 -7.37 5.38
C PRO A 27 -11.76 -7.66 5.95
N GLU A 28 -11.19 -6.67 6.64
CA GLU A 28 -9.90 -6.81 7.31
C GLU A 28 -9.95 -6.23 8.72
N SER A 29 -9.01 -6.65 9.56
CA SER A 29 -8.99 -6.29 10.98
C SER A 29 -8.21 -5.02 11.28
N TYR A 30 -7.44 -4.46 10.33
CA TYR A 30 -6.57 -3.31 10.62
C TYR A 30 -7.31 -1.96 10.58
N PHE A 31 -8.02 -1.65 9.50
CA PHE A 31 -8.77 -0.40 9.36
C PHE A 31 -10.16 -0.49 10.01
N LYS A 32 -10.23 -0.20 11.32
CA LYS A 32 -11.46 -0.25 12.13
C LYS A 32 -12.25 1.06 12.18
N ASP A 33 -11.82 2.08 11.42
CA ASP A 33 -12.41 3.42 11.46
C ASP A 33 -13.82 3.48 10.81
N ASP A 34 -14.21 2.46 10.03
CA ASP A 34 -15.50 2.41 9.32
C ASP A 34 -16.24 1.07 9.52
N LYS A 35 -17.51 1.14 9.95
CA LYS A 35 -18.35 -0.04 10.23
C LYS A 35 -18.65 -0.87 8.98
N PHE A 36 -18.76 -0.22 7.82
CA PHE A 36 -18.97 -0.94 6.57
C PHE A 36 -17.74 -1.76 6.19
N THR A 37 -16.56 -1.16 6.31
CA THR A 37 -15.26 -1.81 6.06
C THR A 37 -15.06 -3.04 6.92
N ILE A 38 -15.39 -2.96 8.22
CA ILE A 38 -15.32 -4.10 9.14
C ILE A 38 -16.25 -5.24 8.72
N LYS A 39 -17.46 -4.92 8.26
CA LYS A 39 -18.50 -5.93 7.96
C LYS A 39 -18.35 -6.54 6.58
N TRP A 40 -18.11 -5.70 5.57
CA TRP A 40 -18.21 -6.05 4.16
C TRP A 40 -16.89 -5.88 3.41
N GLY A 41 -15.91 -5.16 3.96
CA GLY A 41 -14.68 -4.79 3.29
C GLY A 41 -14.73 -3.41 2.66
N GLN A 42 -13.64 -3.04 1.99
CA GLN A 42 -13.51 -1.72 1.37
C GLN A 42 -14.08 -1.75 -0.06
N ASN A 43 -15.19 -1.05 -0.31
CA ASN A 43 -15.73 -0.90 -1.68
C ASN A 43 -15.17 0.37 -2.33
N TRP A 44 -14.15 0.21 -3.18
CA TRP A 44 -13.46 1.34 -3.84
C TRP A 44 -14.22 1.88 -5.06
N GLY A 45 -15.22 1.17 -5.57
CA GLY A 45 -16.07 1.64 -6.66
C GLY A 45 -15.42 1.62 -8.05
N ILE A 46 -14.20 1.12 -8.16
CA ILE A 46 -13.53 0.99 -9.45
C ILE A 46 -14.22 -0.11 -10.27
N PRO A 47 -14.42 0.04 -11.59
CA PRO A 47 -14.93 -1.07 -12.38
C PRO A 47 -13.88 -2.18 -12.46
N VAL A 48 -14.33 -3.44 -12.45
CA VAL A 48 -13.44 -4.60 -12.60
C VAL A 48 -13.00 -4.71 -14.05
N TYR A 49 -11.74 -5.07 -14.31
CA TYR A 49 -11.26 -5.23 -15.68
C TYR A 49 -11.86 -6.46 -16.36
N ASN A 50 -12.27 -6.31 -17.61
CA ASN A 50 -12.60 -7.42 -18.49
C ASN A 50 -11.32 -7.87 -19.20
N TRP A 51 -10.49 -8.64 -18.49
CA TRP A 51 -9.20 -9.11 -19.01
C TRP A 51 -9.30 -9.86 -20.35
N PRO A 52 -10.30 -10.73 -20.61
CA PRO A 52 -10.51 -11.30 -21.93
C PRO A 52 -10.69 -10.27 -23.05
N ALA A 53 -11.51 -9.24 -22.83
CA ALA A 53 -11.70 -8.17 -23.81
C ALA A 53 -10.43 -7.34 -24.02
N MET A 54 -9.67 -7.07 -22.95
CA MET A 54 -8.37 -6.40 -23.05
C MET A 54 -7.35 -7.24 -23.84
N ARG A 55 -7.28 -8.55 -23.56
CA ARG A 55 -6.40 -9.50 -24.26
C ARG A 55 -6.70 -9.55 -25.75
N ALA A 56 -7.98 -9.55 -26.13
CA ALA A 56 -8.40 -9.52 -27.53
C ALA A 56 -7.93 -8.25 -28.29
N GLN A 57 -7.54 -7.20 -27.56
CA GLN A 57 -7.01 -5.95 -28.11
C GLN A 57 -5.51 -5.77 -27.81
N ASP A 58 -4.78 -6.86 -27.55
CA ASP A 58 -3.36 -6.85 -27.13
C ASP A 58 -3.08 -5.84 -26.00
N PHE A 59 -4.02 -5.75 -25.05
CA PHE A 59 -3.93 -4.90 -23.88
C PHE A 59 -3.65 -3.41 -24.22
N ALA A 60 -4.09 -2.92 -25.39
CA ALA A 60 -3.77 -1.60 -25.92
C ALA A 60 -3.95 -0.47 -24.89
N TRP A 61 -5.05 -0.48 -24.14
CA TRP A 61 -5.33 0.50 -23.09
C TRP A 61 -4.29 0.50 -21.96
N TRP A 62 -3.91 -0.68 -21.47
CA TRP A 62 -2.86 -0.79 -20.45
C TRP A 62 -1.49 -0.38 -20.98
N ARG A 63 -1.16 -0.78 -22.20
CA ARG A 63 0.10 -0.40 -22.85
C ARG A 63 0.23 1.11 -22.97
N GLN A 64 -0.84 1.79 -23.38
CA GLN A 64 -0.88 3.26 -23.43
C GLN A 64 -0.59 3.90 -22.07
N ARG A 65 -1.16 3.37 -20.98
CA ARG A 65 -0.90 3.88 -19.62
C ARG A 65 0.56 3.70 -19.21
N VAL A 66 1.15 2.52 -19.49
CA VAL A 66 2.56 2.25 -19.19
C VAL A 66 3.48 3.16 -20.00
N ARG A 67 3.22 3.38 -21.29
CA ARG A 67 3.95 4.36 -22.12
C ARG A 67 3.88 5.76 -21.51
N GLY A 68 2.69 6.18 -21.09
CA GLY A 68 2.48 7.51 -20.50
C GLY A 68 3.31 7.74 -19.25
N VAL A 69 3.30 6.78 -18.32
CA VAL A 69 4.08 6.87 -17.07
C VAL A 69 5.59 6.76 -17.33
N SER A 70 6.00 5.85 -18.22
CA SER A 70 7.41 5.58 -18.52
C SER A 70 8.12 6.74 -19.24
N ARG A 71 7.36 7.65 -19.88
CA ARG A 71 7.91 8.90 -20.44
C ARG A 71 8.44 9.88 -19.39
N ILE A 72 7.95 9.77 -18.15
CA ILE A 72 8.20 10.75 -17.09
C ILE A 72 9.05 10.15 -15.98
N PHE A 73 8.85 8.87 -15.67
CA PHE A 73 9.45 8.23 -14.51
C PHE A 73 10.39 7.07 -14.88
N HIS A 74 11.52 7.00 -14.19
CA HIS A 74 12.46 5.87 -14.26
C HIS A 74 11.97 4.64 -13.48
N ILE A 75 11.07 4.84 -12.51
CA ILE A 75 10.47 3.80 -11.67
C ILE A 75 9.01 4.18 -11.43
N PHE A 76 8.08 3.22 -11.57
CA PHE A 76 6.70 3.42 -11.14
C PHE A 76 6.20 2.28 -10.24
N ARG A 77 5.25 2.65 -9.36
CA ARG A 77 4.56 1.73 -8.47
C ARG A 77 3.22 1.32 -9.07
N ILE A 78 2.98 0.03 -9.20
CA ILE A 78 1.65 -0.54 -9.39
C ILE A 78 1.01 -0.67 -8.01
N ASP A 79 0.13 0.28 -7.71
CA ASP A 79 -0.78 0.21 -6.57
C ASP A 79 -1.67 -1.04 -6.68
N HIS A 80 -1.84 -1.74 -5.56
CA HIS A 80 -2.57 -3.00 -5.42
C HIS A 80 -2.29 -3.99 -6.56
N VAL A 81 -1.04 -4.46 -6.65
CA VAL A 81 -0.59 -5.37 -7.71
C VAL A 81 -1.37 -6.69 -7.72
N LEU A 82 -1.97 -7.05 -6.58
CA LEU A 82 -2.86 -8.19 -6.42
C LEU A 82 -3.99 -8.17 -7.46
N GLY A 83 -4.49 -6.99 -7.85
CA GLY A 83 -5.56 -6.80 -8.83
C GLY A 83 -5.27 -7.37 -10.23
N PHE A 84 -4.01 -7.69 -10.54
CA PHE A 84 -3.63 -8.42 -11.75
C PHE A 84 -3.91 -9.93 -11.62
N TYR A 85 -3.83 -10.48 -10.42
CA TYR A 85 -4.12 -11.89 -10.14
C TYR A 85 -5.62 -12.09 -9.86
N ARG A 86 -6.16 -11.26 -8.97
CA ARG A 86 -7.56 -11.25 -8.56
C ARG A 86 -7.91 -9.96 -7.82
N ILE A 87 -9.18 -9.61 -7.78
CA ILE A 87 -9.69 -8.43 -7.07
C ILE A 87 -10.97 -8.79 -6.31
N TYR A 88 -11.12 -8.31 -5.09
CA TYR A 88 -12.40 -8.45 -4.38
C TYR A 88 -13.43 -7.50 -5.00
N ALA A 89 -14.62 -7.99 -5.31
CA ALA A 89 -15.59 -7.28 -6.12
C ALA A 89 -16.97 -7.28 -5.47
N PHE A 90 -17.58 -6.09 -5.38
CA PHE A 90 -18.93 -5.87 -4.83
C PHE A 90 -19.97 -5.78 -5.96
N PRO A 91 -21.15 -6.40 -5.80
CA PRO A 91 -22.25 -6.31 -6.76
C PRO A 91 -23.06 -5.00 -6.65
N TRP A 92 -22.55 -4.00 -5.92
CA TRP A 92 -23.17 -2.68 -5.80
C TRP A 92 -22.11 -1.57 -5.76
N ARG A 93 -22.54 -0.35 -6.08
CA ARG A 93 -21.70 0.86 -6.05
C ARG A 93 -21.51 1.39 -4.62
N PRO A 94 -20.37 2.06 -4.31
CA PRO A 94 -20.11 2.63 -2.99
C PRO A 94 -21.21 3.55 -2.47
N LYS A 95 -21.90 4.29 -3.35
CA LYS A 95 -23.04 5.15 -2.98
C LYS A 95 -24.17 4.39 -2.27
N ARG A 96 -24.25 3.08 -2.46
CA ARG A 96 -25.27 2.20 -1.87
C ARG A 96 -24.78 1.53 -0.58
N ASN A 97 -23.53 1.73 -0.14
CA ASN A 97 -22.98 1.05 1.04
C ASN A 97 -23.86 1.23 2.29
N ALA A 98 -24.45 2.41 2.48
CA ALA A 98 -25.38 2.68 3.58
C ALA A 98 -26.64 1.79 3.55
N GLU A 99 -27.12 1.41 2.36
CA GLU A 99 -28.24 0.48 2.20
C GLU A 99 -27.89 -0.96 2.62
N PHE A 100 -26.62 -1.34 2.49
CA PHE A 100 -26.13 -2.71 2.76
C PHE A 100 -25.54 -2.88 4.15
N LEU A 101 -25.13 -1.79 4.81
CA LEU A 101 -24.57 -1.83 6.16
C LEU A 101 -25.49 -2.53 7.18
N PRO A 102 -26.81 -2.25 7.26
CA PRO A 102 -27.66 -2.89 8.28
C PRO A 102 -28.05 -4.34 7.93
N LEU A 103 -27.90 -4.78 6.67
CA LEU A 103 -28.46 -6.05 6.20
C LEU A 103 -27.70 -7.28 6.71
N THR A 104 -28.40 -8.37 6.98
CA THR A 104 -27.77 -9.70 7.14
C THR A 104 -27.25 -10.20 5.79
N HIS A 105 -26.45 -11.28 5.80
CA HIS A 105 -26.01 -11.92 4.55
C HIS A 105 -27.19 -12.39 3.69
N ALA A 106 -28.22 -12.99 4.28
CA ALA A 106 -29.41 -13.44 3.56
C ALA A 106 -30.16 -12.28 2.91
N GLN A 107 -30.37 -11.17 3.64
CA GLN A 107 -31.02 -9.97 3.11
C GLN A 107 -30.20 -9.29 2.00
N MET A 108 -28.86 -9.29 2.12
CA MET A 108 -27.97 -8.79 1.09
C MET A 108 -28.10 -9.63 -0.19
N LEU A 109 -28.13 -10.96 -0.08
CA LEU A 109 -28.32 -11.86 -1.22
C LEU A 109 -29.66 -11.65 -1.90
N GLU A 110 -30.76 -11.56 -1.14
CA GLU A 110 -32.08 -11.27 -1.69
C GLU A 110 -32.08 -9.96 -2.49
N LYS A 111 -31.48 -8.90 -1.93
CA LYS A 111 -31.40 -7.57 -2.56
C LYS A 111 -30.50 -7.51 -3.82
N THR A 112 -29.58 -8.45 -3.98
CA THR A 112 -28.59 -8.49 -5.06
C THR A 112 -28.89 -9.58 -6.10
N GLY A 113 -30.03 -10.27 -5.99
CA GLY A 113 -30.35 -11.40 -6.86
C GLY A 113 -29.40 -12.58 -6.67
N GLY A 114 -28.95 -12.81 -5.43
CA GLY A 114 -28.04 -13.90 -5.05
C GLY A 114 -26.55 -13.59 -5.22
N ARG A 115 -26.17 -12.37 -5.59
CA ARG A 115 -24.76 -12.00 -5.81
C ARG A 115 -24.11 -11.48 -4.52
N SER A 116 -23.06 -12.15 -4.04
CA SER A 116 -22.25 -11.68 -2.91
C SER A 116 -20.94 -11.01 -3.36
N PRO A 117 -20.33 -10.19 -2.48
CA PRO A 117 -18.94 -9.79 -2.65
C PRO A 117 -18.00 -11.00 -2.63
N HIS A 118 -17.10 -11.09 -3.61
CA HIS A 118 -16.18 -12.23 -3.78
C HIS A 118 -14.92 -11.84 -4.55
N PHE A 119 -13.90 -12.70 -4.57
CA PHE A 119 -12.73 -12.51 -5.42
C PHE A 119 -13.04 -12.89 -6.87
N ALA A 120 -12.76 -11.97 -7.79
CA ALA A 120 -12.87 -12.17 -9.23
C ALA A 120 -11.46 -12.17 -9.87
N PRO A 121 -11.18 -13.04 -10.86
CA PRO A 121 -12.13 -13.98 -11.46
C PRO A 121 -12.39 -15.23 -10.60
N ARG A 122 -11.49 -15.56 -9.67
CA ARG A 122 -11.59 -16.73 -8.78
C ARG A 122 -11.10 -16.39 -7.37
N ASP A 123 -11.55 -17.18 -6.41
CA ASP A 123 -10.93 -17.27 -5.09
C ASP A 123 -9.53 -17.89 -5.15
N ASP A 124 -8.91 -18.13 -3.99
CA ASP A 124 -7.66 -18.87 -3.84
C ASP A 124 -7.84 -20.06 -2.87
N GLU A 125 -9.01 -20.70 -2.89
CA GLU A 125 -9.35 -21.81 -1.99
C GLU A 125 -8.79 -23.15 -2.50
N THR A 126 -8.64 -23.31 -3.81
CA THR A 126 -8.08 -24.51 -4.44
C THR A 126 -6.71 -24.23 -5.06
N ALA A 127 -5.87 -25.27 -5.15
CA ALA A 127 -4.58 -25.18 -5.84
C ALA A 127 -4.74 -24.84 -7.32
N GLU A 128 -5.81 -25.34 -7.97
CA GLU A 128 -6.14 -25.03 -9.36
C GLU A 128 -6.48 -23.55 -9.54
N ASN A 129 -7.31 -22.97 -8.66
CA ASN A 129 -7.64 -21.55 -8.68
C ASN A 129 -6.40 -20.69 -8.46
N CYS A 130 -5.56 -21.05 -7.48
CA CYS A 130 -4.28 -20.36 -7.22
C CYS A 130 -3.38 -20.35 -8.46
N GLU A 131 -3.19 -21.50 -9.11
CA GLU A 131 -2.33 -21.60 -10.29
C GLU A 131 -2.91 -20.85 -11.50
N ALA A 132 -4.23 -20.90 -11.69
CA ALA A 132 -4.90 -20.12 -12.73
C ALA A 132 -4.74 -18.61 -12.52
N ASN A 133 -4.97 -18.12 -11.31
CA ASN A 133 -4.78 -16.71 -10.95
C ASN A 133 -3.32 -16.29 -11.11
N LYS A 134 -2.37 -17.11 -10.66
CA LYS A 134 -0.93 -16.90 -10.85
C LYS A 134 -0.58 -16.76 -12.33
N ARG A 135 -0.97 -17.74 -13.17
CA ARG A 135 -0.66 -17.76 -14.59
C ARG A 135 -1.18 -16.52 -15.32
N GLU A 136 -2.44 -16.16 -15.09
CA GLU A 136 -3.05 -14.97 -15.70
C GLU A 136 -2.44 -13.67 -15.18
N GLY A 137 -2.22 -13.55 -13.86
CA GLY A 137 -1.57 -12.38 -13.28
C GLY A 137 -0.15 -12.17 -13.83
N GLU A 138 0.62 -13.25 -14.00
CA GLU A 138 1.93 -13.17 -14.62
C GLU A 138 1.86 -12.77 -16.11
N GLU A 139 0.87 -13.24 -16.87
CA GLU A 139 0.64 -12.79 -18.26
C GLU A 139 0.45 -11.27 -18.32
N TYR A 140 -0.45 -10.74 -17.50
CA TYR A 140 -0.74 -9.31 -17.48
C TYR A 140 0.45 -8.48 -16.98
N LEU A 141 1.20 -8.97 -15.99
CA LEU A 141 2.40 -8.29 -15.51
C LEU A 141 3.55 -8.34 -16.52
N ARG A 142 3.71 -9.44 -17.28
CA ARG A 142 4.68 -9.50 -18.40
C ARG A 142 4.34 -8.48 -19.48
N MET A 143 3.07 -8.23 -19.77
CA MET A 143 2.67 -7.16 -20.68
C MET A 143 3.12 -5.78 -20.15
N VAL A 144 2.94 -5.52 -18.85
CA VAL A 144 3.41 -4.26 -18.23
C VAL A 144 4.93 -4.13 -18.33
N LEU A 145 5.68 -5.20 -18.03
CA LEU A 145 7.14 -5.22 -18.09
C LEU A 145 7.68 -5.04 -19.51
N ALA A 146 7.04 -5.69 -20.49
CA ALA A 146 7.40 -5.53 -21.90
C ALA A 146 7.22 -4.08 -22.36
N GLU A 147 6.13 -3.44 -21.95
CA GLU A 147 5.85 -2.05 -22.33
C GLU A 147 6.67 -1.02 -21.53
N SER A 148 7.12 -1.35 -20.32
CA SER A 148 7.92 -0.43 -19.50
C SER A 148 9.35 -0.25 -20.02
N GLY A 149 9.86 -1.19 -20.83
CA GLY A 149 11.22 -1.13 -21.36
C GLY A 149 12.26 -1.01 -20.25
N ALA A 150 13.04 0.08 -20.26
CA ALA A 150 14.05 0.34 -19.22
C ALA A 150 13.49 0.85 -17.88
N THR A 151 12.23 1.32 -17.87
CA THR A 151 11.57 1.82 -16.66
C THR A 151 11.27 0.67 -15.70
N ARG A 152 11.63 0.84 -14.42
CA ARG A 152 11.46 -0.20 -13.40
C ARG A 152 10.07 -0.20 -12.80
N VAL A 153 9.63 -1.38 -12.37
CA VAL A 153 8.29 -1.61 -11.82
C VAL A 153 8.41 -2.10 -10.38
N VAL A 154 7.64 -1.47 -9.49
CA VAL A 154 7.43 -1.91 -8.11
C VAL A 154 5.96 -2.30 -7.96
N GLY A 155 5.66 -3.46 -7.40
CA GLY A 155 4.30 -3.89 -7.09
C GLY A 155 4.03 -3.67 -5.61
N GLU A 156 2.94 -2.98 -5.27
CA GLU A 156 2.49 -2.99 -3.89
C GLU A 156 1.64 -4.22 -3.61
N ASP A 157 2.18 -5.09 -2.76
CA ASP A 157 1.65 -6.38 -2.35
C ASP A 157 1.31 -6.38 -0.84
N LEU A 158 0.40 -5.51 -0.42
CA LEU A 158 -0.09 -5.44 0.97
C LEU A 158 -1.56 -5.90 1.06
N GLY A 159 -2.02 -6.13 2.29
CA GLY A 159 -3.36 -6.64 2.59
C GLY A 159 -3.43 -8.16 2.55
N THR A 160 -4.49 -8.71 1.96
CA THR A 160 -4.73 -10.17 1.89
C THR A 160 -3.96 -10.79 0.72
N VAL A 161 -2.66 -10.97 0.90
CA VAL A 161 -1.73 -11.45 -0.14
C VAL A 161 -1.71 -12.99 -0.21
N PRO A 162 -2.08 -13.59 -1.36
CA PRO A 162 -1.94 -15.03 -1.55
C PRO A 162 -0.47 -15.47 -1.56
N ARG A 163 -0.19 -16.68 -1.04
CA ARG A 163 1.18 -17.19 -0.87
C ARG A 163 2.01 -17.22 -2.17
N TYR A 164 1.35 -17.37 -3.32
CA TYR A 164 2.03 -17.43 -4.63
C TYR A 164 2.42 -16.05 -5.19
N VAL A 165 1.82 -14.95 -4.70
CA VAL A 165 2.02 -13.62 -5.30
C VAL A 165 3.44 -13.11 -5.09
N ARG A 166 3.98 -13.18 -3.87
CA ARG A 166 5.35 -12.73 -3.58
C ARG A 166 6.42 -13.48 -4.39
N PRO A 167 6.42 -14.83 -4.43
CA PRO A 167 7.30 -15.59 -5.33
C PRO A 167 7.11 -15.26 -6.81
N SER A 168 5.85 -15.07 -7.25
CA SER A 168 5.54 -14.68 -8.63
C SER A 168 6.19 -13.35 -9.01
N LEU A 169 6.01 -12.30 -8.18
CA LEU A 169 6.61 -10.98 -8.39
C LEU A 169 8.14 -11.06 -8.46
N GLN A 170 8.76 -11.83 -7.57
CA GLN A 170 10.21 -12.03 -7.60
C GLN A 170 10.69 -12.69 -8.89
N SER A 171 10.00 -13.73 -9.36
CA SER A 171 10.38 -14.42 -10.60
C SER A 171 10.26 -13.51 -11.83
N LEU A 172 9.38 -12.50 -11.78
CA LEU A 172 9.22 -11.48 -12.81
C LEU A 172 10.17 -10.28 -12.65
N GLY A 173 10.99 -10.23 -11.60
CA GLY A 173 11.87 -9.09 -11.33
C GLY A 173 11.13 -7.84 -10.82
N ILE A 174 9.93 -8.00 -10.26
CA ILE A 174 9.13 -6.91 -9.69
C ILE A 174 9.38 -6.85 -8.18
N ALA A 175 9.85 -5.71 -7.68
CA ALA A 175 10.03 -5.50 -6.26
C ALA A 175 8.69 -5.38 -5.52
N GLY A 176 8.49 -6.19 -4.48
CA GLY A 176 7.39 -6.07 -3.52
C GLY A 176 7.72 -5.12 -2.36
N PHE A 177 6.74 -4.82 -1.53
CA PHE A 177 6.86 -4.02 -0.32
C PHE A 177 7.24 -4.88 0.89
N LYS A 178 8.08 -4.32 1.76
CA LYS A 178 8.39 -4.83 3.09
C LYS A 178 8.01 -3.77 4.10
N ILE A 179 7.00 -4.07 4.91
CA ILE A 179 6.56 -3.21 6.01
C ILE A 179 7.10 -3.83 7.30
N PRO A 180 8.17 -3.29 7.92
CA PRO A 180 8.93 -4.00 8.95
C PRO A 180 8.09 -4.62 10.07
N GLN A 181 7.07 -3.90 10.54
CA GLN A 181 6.17 -4.35 11.60
C GLN A 181 5.16 -5.45 11.17
N TRP A 182 5.15 -5.85 9.90
CA TRP A 182 4.31 -6.93 9.37
C TRP A 182 5.11 -8.11 8.84
N GLU A 183 6.44 -7.98 8.74
CA GLU A 183 7.31 -9.04 8.22
C GLU A 183 7.70 -10.02 9.33
N PHE A 184 6.93 -11.10 9.44
CA PHE A 184 7.18 -12.22 10.35
C PHE A 184 7.32 -13.52 9.56
N LEU A 185 8.31 -14.33 9.94
CA LEU A 185 8.50 -15.69 9.46
C LEU A 185 8.51 -16.61 10.68
N ASP A 186 7.61 -17.61 10.71
CA ASP A 186 7.47 -18.57 11.80
C ASP A 186 7.39 -17.94 13.21
N GLY A 187 6.67 -16.82 13.32
CA GLY A 187 6.49 -16.07 14.57
C GLY A 187 7.68 -15.18 14.97
N ARG A 188 8.80 -15.23 14.24
CA ARG A 188 9.95 -14.35 14.41
C ARG A 188 9.84 -13.15 13.46
N MET A 189 10.05 -11.94 13.99
CA MET A 189 10.19 -10.75 13.16
C MET A 189 11.43 -10.88 12.28
N THR A 190 11.27 -10.63 10.98
CA THR A 190 12.38 -10.68 10.02
C THR A 190 13.26 -9.45 10.19
N PRO A 191 14.55 -9.58 10.54
CA PRO A 191 15.48 -8.46 10.59
C PRO A 191 15.63 -7.79 9.23
N GLY A 192 15.84 -6.47 9.21
CA GLY A 192 15.91 -5.72 7.96
C GLY A 192 17.01 -6.18 7.01
N ASN A 193 18.15 -6.63 7.54
CA ASN A 193 19.27 -7.17 6.76
C ASN A 193 18.96 -8.54 6.13
N GLU A 194 17.91 -9.22 6.58
CA GLU A 194 17.40 -10.47 5.99
C GLU A 194 16.30 -10.23 4.94
N PHE A 195 15.86 -8.99 4.74
CA PHE A 195 14.90 -8.68 3.68
C PHE A 195 15.47 -9.06 2.30
N GLU A 196 14.59 -9.55 1.43
CA GLU A 196 14.94 -9.85 0.03
C GLU A 196 15.44 -8.58 -0.66
N ARG A 197 16.57 -8.68 -1.38
CA ARG A 197 17.16 -7.51 -2.05
C ARG A 197 16.18 -6.87 -3.02
N LEU A 198 15.42 -7.66 -3.77
CA LEU A 198 14.40 -7.17 -4.70
C LEU A 198 13.12 -6.76 -3.96
N SER A 199 13.21 -5.71 -3.15
CA SER A 199 12.08 -5.18 -2.39
C SER A 199 12.20 -3.69 -2.10
N VAL A 200 11.09 -3.10 -1.67
CA VAL A 200 10.97 -1.72 -1.19
C VAL A 200 10.56 -1.73 0.28
N ALA A 201 11.46 -1.29 1.16
CA ALA A 201 11.18 -1.17 2.59
C ALA A 201 10.60 0.22 2.93
N THR A 202 9.53 0.26 3.71
CA THR A 202 8.98 1.48 4.31
C THR A 202 8.21 1.12 5.58
N TYR A 203 8.16 2.00 6.57
CA TYR A 203 7.33 1.76 7.76
C TYR A 203 5.84 1.91 7.50
N ALA A 204 5.47 2.68 6.47
CA ALA A 204 4.09 3.04 6.23
C ALA A 204 3.90 3.55 4.80
N THR A 205 2.64 3.58 4.38
CA THR A 205 2.18 4.30 3.20
C THR A 205 1.35 5.52 3.63
N HIS A 206 0.92 6.31 2.66
CA HIS A 206 0.02 7.45 2.88
C HIS A 206 -1.31 7.11 3.57
N ASP A 207 -1.69 5.83 3.59
CA ASP A 207 -2.89 5.29 4.25
C ASP A 207 -2.75 5.15 5.77
N HIS A 208 -1.52 5.19 6.25
CA HIS A 208 -1.17 4.91 7.64
C HIS A 208 -0.90 6.19 8.42
N LYS A 209 -1.00 6.10 9.74
CA LYS A 209 -0.57 7.19 10.63
C LYS A 209 0.96 7.32 10.57
N PRO A 210 1.50 8.54 10.58
CA PRO A 210 2.94 8.73 10.80
C PRO A 210 3.36 8.15 12.15
N ILE A 211 4.61 7.69 12.25
CA ILE A 211 5.15 7.05 13.45
C ILE A 211 5.12 8.02 14.64
N ARG A 212 5.31 9.32 14.38
CA ARG A 212 5.20 10.37 15.42
C ARG A 212 3.81 10.44 16.04
N GLU A 213 2.77 10.18 15.24
CA GLU A 213 1.40 10.18 15.72
C GLU A 213 1.11 8.92 16.54
N LEU A 214 1.56 7.76 16.06
CA LEU A 214 1.51 6.52 16.85
C LEU A 214 2.19 6.72 18.21
N TRP A 215 3.34 7.43 18.24
CA TRP A 215 4.08 7.68 19.48
C TRP A 215 3.26 8.51 20.46
N ARG A 216 2.56 9.55 19.98
CA ARG A 216 1.66 10.32 20.83
C ARG A 216 0.53 9.44 21.37
N GLU A 217 -0.12 8.67 20.49
CA GLU A 217 -1.30 7.89 20.85
C GLU A 217 -1.01 6.75 21.82
N MET A 218 0.17 6.12 21.76
CA MET A 218 0.58 5.08 22.71
C MET A 218 0.50 5.56 24.18
N PHE A 219 0.88 6.82 24.43
CA PHE A 219 0.91 7.42 25.77
C PHE A 219 -0.33 8.27 26.09
N ASP A 220 -1.28 8.39 25.16
CA ASP A 220 -2.52 9.15 25.38
C ASP A 220 -3.64 8.19 25.80
N GLU A 221 -3.97 8.18 27.08
CA GLU A 221 -5.03 7.31 27.64
C GLU A 221 -6.41 7.56 27.04
N LYS A 222 -6.64 8.75 26.47
CA LYS A 222 -7.91 9.13 25.86
C LYS A 222 -7.98 8.77 24.38
N SER A 223 -6.88 8.29 23.78
CA SER A 223 -6.85 7.94 22.37
C SER A 223 -7.68 6.67 22.11
N PRO A 224 -8.71 6.72 21.24
CA PRO A 224 -9.51 5.55 20.91
C PRO A 224 -8.70 4.48 20.15
N THR A 225 -7.56 4.85 19.60
CA THR A 225 -6.65 3.97 18.85
C THR A 225 -5.36 3.67 19.63
N ARG A 226 -5.31 3.93 20.94
CA ARG A 226 -4.14 3.70 21.80
C ARG A 226 -3.57 2.29 21.66
N GLU A 227 -4.41 1.26 21.75
CA GLU A 227 -3.95 -0.13 21.69
C GLU A 227 -3.37 -0.48 20.32
N GLN A 228 -4.01 -0.04 19.23
CA GLN A 228 -3.45 -0.24 17.88
C GLN A 228 -2.11 0.49 17.71
N ALA A 229 -2.01 1.72 18.21
CA ALA A 229 -0.76 2.47 18.18
C ALA A 229 0.33 1.80 19.01
N ARG A 230 -0.03 1.21 20.15
CA ARG A 230 0.87 0.46 21.01
C ARG A 230 1.39 -0.79 20.32
N GLU A 231 0.52 -1.59 19.71
CA GLU A 231 0.89 -2.78 18.96
C GLU A 231 1.85 -2.47 17.80
N ASP A 232 1.51 -1.46 16.97
CA ASP A 232 2.31 -1.09 15.81
C ASP A 232 3.68 -0.57 16.23
N LEU A 233 3.74 0.29 17.25
CA LEU A 233 5.01 0.84 17.72
C LEU A 233 5.88 -0.16 18.45
N LEU A 234 5.32 -1.11 19.19
CA LEU A 234 6.12 -2.15 19.83
C LEU A 234 6.85 -2.99 18.77
N LYS A 235 6.18 -3.28 17.65
CA LYS A 235 6.79 -3.98 16.50
C LYS A 235 7.82 -3.11 15.78
N ILE A 236 7.53 -1.83 15.54
CA ILE A 236 8.51 -0.88 14.95
C ILE A 236 9.75 -0.75 15.85
N ALA A 237 9.54 -0.68 17.17
CA ALA A 237 10.59 -0.57 18.16
C ALA A 237 11.43 -1.86 18.25
N GLN A 238 10.79 -3.03 18.21
CA GLN A 238 11.46 -4.32 18.12
C GLN A 238 12.36 -4.39 16.87
N PHE A 239 11.83 -3.98 15.71
CA PHE A 239 12.61 -3.93 14.46
C PHE A 239 13.80 -2.97 14.56
N ALA A 240 13.62 -1.84 15.25
CA ALA A 240 14.66 -0.85 15.46
C ALA A 240 15.62 -1.17 16.62
N GLY A 241 15.42 -2.29 17.34
CA GLY A 241 16.24 -2.67 18.49
C GLY A 241 16.13 -1.70 19.67
N ILE A 242 14.99 -1.02 19.85
CA ILE A 242 14.74 -0.08 20.94
C ILE A 242 13.60 -0.56 21.85
N ALA A 243 13.68 -0.21 23.13
CA ALA A 243 12.59 -0.40 24.08
C ALA A 243 11.82 0.93 24.23
N PRO A 244 10.55 1.01 23.76
CA PRO A 244 9.77 2.23 23.92
C PRO A 244 9.30 2.34 25.38
N GLN A 245 9.60 3.46 26.02
CA GLN A 245 9.21 3.74 27.39
C GLN A 245 8.78 5.19 27.57
N GLU A 246 7.98 5.44 28.60
CA GLU A 246 7.56 6.80 28.96
C GLU A 246 8.78 7.67 29.32
N GLY A 247 8.73 8.95 28.97
CA GLY A 247 9.85 9.88 29.15
C GLY A 247 10.96 9.80 28.08
N LEU A 248 10.93 8.79 27.18
CA LEU A 248 11.87 8.72 26.07
C LEU A 248 11.59 9.82 25.03
N GLU A 249 12.57 10.67 24.75
CA GLU A 249 12.40 11.73 23.75
C GLU A 249 12.41 11.16 22.32
N TYR A 250 11.25 11.21 21.65
CA TYR A 250 11.09 10.69 20.29
C TYR A 250 12.16 11.17 19.30
N GLU A 251 12.41 12.49 19.21
CA GLU A 251 13.35 13.02 18.21
C GLU A 251 14.82 12.73 18.55
N ARG A 252 15.14 12.41 19.82
CA ARG A 252 16.53 12.12 20.24
C ARG A 252 16.84 10.63 20.25
N ALA A 253 15.88 9.77 20.59
CA ALA A 253 16.12 8.35 20.78
C ALA A 253 15.39 7.47 19.75
N VAL A 254 14.09 7.70 19.54
CA VAL A 254 13.26 6.84 18.68
C VAL A 254 13.53 7.11 17.20
N TYR A 255 13.49 8.38 16.80
CA TYR A 255 13.63 8.84 15.42
C TYR A 255 14.96 8.40 14.77
N PRO A 256 16.15 8.57 15.40
CA PRO A 256 17.39 8.09 14.81
C PRO A 256 17.43 6.56 14.67
N ALA A 257 16.89 5.83 15.65
CA ALA A 257 16.92 4.37 15.66
C ALA A 257 16.05 3.76 14.56
N ILE A 258 14.81 4.23 14.39
CA ILE A 258 13.92 3.76 13.32
C ILE A 258 14.49 4.09 11.93
N MET A 259 15.04 5.29 11.74
CA MET A 259 15.65 5.65 10.45
C MET A 259 16.87 4.79 10.15
N SER A 260 17.73 4.58 11.15
CA SER A 260 18.89 3.70 11.05
C SER A 260 18.49 2.27 10.69
N ALA A 261 17.51 1.68 11.37
CA ALA A 261 17.07 0.31 11.13
C ALA A 261 16.50 0.13 9.71
N LEU A 262 15.71 1.08 9.24
CA LEU A 262 15.20 1.07 7.86
C LEU A 262 16.32 1.18 6.84
N PHE A 263 17.29 2.06 7.04
CA PHE A 263 18.41 2.25 6.12
C PHE A 263 19.39 1.06 6.13
N ASN A 264 19.51 0.33 7.23
CA ASN A 264 20.30 -0.90 7.28
C ASN A 264 19.57 -2.13 6.71
N SER A 265 18.35 -1.99 6.19
CA SER A 265 17.68 -3.09 5.50
C SER A 265 18.41 -3.50 4.22
N ASN A 266 18.28 -4.76 3.81
CA ASN A 266 18.86 -5.26 2.56
C ASN A 266 18.02 -4.89 1.32
N SER A 267 16.83 -4.32 1.49
CA SER A 267 15.94 -3.89 0.39
C SER A 267 16.61 -2.94 -0.59
N TRP A 268 16.31 -3.12 -1.88
CA TRP A 268 16.79 -2.29 -3.00
C TRP A 268 16.48 -0.81 -2.77
N ILE A 269 15.26 -0.49 -2.33
CA ILE A 269 14.84 0.87 -2.01
C ILE A 269 14.35 0.92 -0.57
N ALA A 270 14.80 1.92 0.18
CA ALA A 270 14.20 2.32 1.45
C ALA A 270 13.46 3.65 1.23
N ILE A 271 12.17 3.71 1.54
CA ILE A 271 11.33 4.90 1.38
C ILE A 271 10.96 5.41 2.78
N VAL A 272 11.10 6.73 2.97
CA VAL A 272 10.63 7.43 4.16
C VAL A 272 9.53 8.40 3.74
N MET A 273 8.37 8.31 4.38
CA MET A 273 7.32 9.30 4.16
C MET A 273 7.78 10.68 4.62
N ILE A 274 7.37 11.75 3.92
CA ILE A 274 7.76 13.11 4.28
C ILE A 274 7.29 13.52 5.69
N THR A 275 6.20 12.93 6.17
CA THR A 275 5.70 13.10 7.54
C THR A 275 6.67 12.50 8.55
N ASP A 276 7.11 11.26 8.33
CA ASP A 276 8.10 10.62 9.18
C ASP A 276 9.45 11.31 9.08
N LEU A 277 9.93 11.63 7.87
CA LEU A 277 11.19 12.36 7.61
C LEU A 277 11.27 13.70 8.37
N LEU A 278 10.12 14.35 8.58
CA LEU A 278 10.03 15.63 9.30
C LEU A 278 9.52 15.46 10.75
N ALA A 279 9.36 14.23 11.23
CA ALA A 279 8.80 13.88 12.54
C ALA A 279 7.44 14.55 12.82
N ARG A 280 6.55 14.51 11.83
CA ARG A 280 5.22 15.15 11.85
C ARG A 280 4.11 14.14 12.13
N LYS A 281 2.99 14.66 12.63
CA LYS A 281 1.80 13.90 13.03
C LYS A 281 0.69 13.87 11.97
N ASP A 282 0.84 14.63 10.89
CA ASP A 282 -0.20 14.83 9.91
C ASP A 282 -0.52 13.53 9.15
N ARG A 283 -1.75 13.04 9.21
CA ARG A 283 -2.25 11.93 8.38
C ARG A 283 -2.84 12.51 7.09
N PHE A 284 -2.51 11.89 5.94
CA PHE A 284 -3.00 12.34 4.62
C PHE A 284 -4.28 11.65 4.18
N ASN A 285 -4.44 10.36 4.52
CA ASN A 285 -5.59 9.56 4.14
C ASN A 285 -6.01 8.62 5.28
N VAL A 286 -7.32 8.42 5.42
CA VAL A 286 -7.94 7.38 6.24
C VAL A 286 -8.70 6.43 5.30
N PRO A 287 -8.20 5.20 5.09
CA PRO A 287 -8.86 4.21 4.23
C PRO A 287 -10.31 3.93 4.64
N GLY A 288 -11.13 3.55 3.66
CA GLY A 288 -12.56 3.26 3.87
C GLY A 288 -13.44 4.48 4.13
N THR A 289 -12.90 5.70 4.20
CA THR A 289 -13.67 6.92 4.48
C THR A 289 -13.73 7.86 3.27
N ALA A 290 -14.89 8.45 3.01
CA ALA A 290 -15.07 9.54 2.04
C ALA A 290 -14.94 10.92 2.71
N ALA A 291 -14.06 11.05 3.70
CA ALA A 291 -13.90 12.28 4.48
C ALA A 291 -13.32 13.42 3.63
N THR A 292 -13.87 14.63 3.79
CA THR A 292 -13.39 15.85 3.08
C THR A 292 -11.96 16.25 3.45
N THR A 293 -11.42 15.66 4.52
CA THR A 293 -10.06 15.87 5.01
C THR A 293 -9.02 14.98 4.32
N ASN A 294 -9.42 13.90 3.64
CA ASN A 294 -8.49 13.06 2.88
C ASN A 294 -7.92 13.87 1.70
N TRP A 295 -6.62 13.75 1.47
CA TRP A 295 -5.90 14.35 0.32
C TRP A 295 -5.88 15.88 0.26
N THR A 296 -6.37 16.59 1.27
CA THR A 296 -6.39 18.07 1.29
C THR A 296 -5.25 18.68 2.10
N ARG A 297 -4.57 17.88 2.93
CA ARG A 297 -3.55 18.38 3.86
C ARG A 297 -2.26 18.78 3.14
N ARG A 298 -1.77 19.99 3.45
CA ARG A 298 -0.53 20.56 2.91
C ARG A 298 0.54 20.63 4.00
N LEU A 299 1.81 20.61 3.60
CA LEU A 299 2.91 20.94 4.51
C LEU A 299 2.82 22.43 4.90
N PRO A 300 3.07 22.79 6.17
CA PRO A 300 2.90 24.16 6.64
C PRO A 300 4.00 25.12 6.19
N LYS A 301 5.06 24.62 5.54
CA LYS A 301 6.19 25.40 5.06
C LYS A 301 6.46 25.07 3.59
N THR A 302 6.90 26.05 2.83
CA THR A 302 7.44 25.81 1.48
C THR A 302 8.81 25.13 1.56
N ILE A 303 9.30 24.60 0.43
CA ILE A 303 10.65 24.01 0.35
C ILE A 303 11.73 25.05 0.72
N SER A 304 11.59 26.31 0.31
CA SER A 304 12.55 27.37 0.68
C SER A 304 12.57 27.61 2.20
N GLN A 305 11.39 27.74 2.81
CA GLN A 305 11.27 27.91 4.26
C GLN A 305 11.79 26.69 5.04
N MET A 306 11.61 25.48 4.50
CA MET A 306 12.18 24.26 5.08
C MET A 306 13.71 24.26 4.98
N ARG A 307 14.29 24.72 3.87
CA ARG A 307 15.74 24.89 3.69
C ARG A 307 16.33 25.92 4.64
N GLU A 308 15.58 26.91 5.10
CA GLU A 308 16.01 27.91 6.08
C GLU A 308 15.84 27.47 7.54
N SER A 309 14.99 26.48 7.80
CA SER A 309 14.65 26.04 9.15
C SER A 309 15.81 25.28 9.82
N HIS A 310 16.39 25.85 10.88
CA HIS A 310 17.45 25.21 11.69
C HIS A 310 17.08 23.78 12.14
N SER A 311 15.85 23.57 12.58
CA SER A 311 15.35 22.26 13.00
C SER A 311 15.28 21.23 11.86
N VAL A 312 14.91 21.66 10.64
CA VAL A 312 14.85 20.78 9.47
C VAL A 312 16.27 20.46 9.00
N ARG A 313 17.16 21.47 8.93
CA ARG A 313 18.58 21.26 8.59
C ARG A 313 19.25 20.25 9.54
N ARG A 314 18.99 20.36 10.85
CA ARG A 314 19.50 19.41 11.84
C ARG A 314 19.02 17.98 11.57
N LYS A 315 17.72 17.79 11.27
CA LYS A 315 17.17 16.48 10.90
C LYS A 315 17.79 15.95 9.61
N MET A 316 17.95 16.80 8.58
CA MET A 316 18.53 16.36 7.30
C MET A 316 20.00 15.96 7.44
N ARG A 317 20.79 16.65 8.28
CA ARG A 317 22.16 16.23 8.60
C ARG A 317 22.19 14.83 9.25
N LEU A 318 21.35 14.60 10.25
CA LEU A 318 21.23 13.28 10.87
C LEU A 318 20.85 12.20 9.82
N ILE A 319 19.91 12.50 8.93
CA ILE A 319 19.52 11.55 7.87
C ILE A 319 20.68 11.28 6.91
N THR A 320 21.42 12.30 6.49
CA THR A 320 22.63 12.14 5.66
C THR A 320 23.66 11.25 6.35
N GLU A 321 23.98 11.50 7.62
CA GLU A 321 24.92 10.68 8.40
C GLU A 321 24.48 9.22 8.50
N LEU A 322 23.18 8.95 8.67
CA LEU A 322 22.64 7.59 8.70
C LEU A 322 22.68 6.90 7.33
N LEU A 323 22.44 7.64 6.24
CA LEU A 323 22.56 7.12 4.87
C LEU A 323 24.02 6.77 4.54
N GLU A 324 24.98 7.60 4.96
CA GLU A 324 26.41 7.33 4.79
C GLU A 324 26.83 6.08 5.57
N LYS A 325 26.46 5.99 6.86
CA LYS A 325 26.76 4.83 7.72
C LYS A 325 26.18 3.51 7.20
N SER A 326 25.04 3.57 6.52
CA SER A 326 24.37 2.38 5.95
C SER A 326 24.82 2.05 4.53
N GLY A 327 25.74 2.83 3.94
CA GLY A 327 26.20 2.63 2.55
C GLY A 327 25.11 2.87 1.51
N ARG A 328 24.08 3.66 1.83
CA ARG A 328 22.99 4.01 0.90
C ARG A 328 23.26 5.27 0.07
N VAL A 329 24.38 5.94 0.31
CA VAL A 329 24.89 7.02 -0.54
C VAL A 329 25.85 6.38 -1.56
N ARG A 330 25.75 6.77 -2.84
CA ARG A 330 26.79 6.42 -3.81
C ARG A 330 28.05 7.18 -3.44
N ASP A 331 29.20 6.50 -3.42
CA ASP A 331 30.46 7.20 -3.49
C ASP A 331 30.44 8.10 -4.73
N SER A 332 30.73 9.38 -4.56
CA SER A 332 30.85 10.35 -5.65
C SER A 332 31.99 10.03 -6.63
N SER A 333 32.67 8.91 -6.43
CA SER A 333 33.85 8.42 -7.14
C SER A 333 33.58 7.23 -8.08
N SER A 334 32.33 6.76 -8.22
CA SER A 334 31.99 5.58 -9.04
C SER A 334 30.86 5.79 -10.04
#